data_AF-A0A7C3VTZ7-F1
#
_entry.id   AF-A0A7C3VTZ7-F1
#
_cell.length_a   1.000
_cell.length_b   1.000
_cell.length_c   1.000
_cell.angle_alpha   90.00
_cell.angle_beta   90.00
_cell.angle_gamma   90.00
#
_symmetry.space_group_name_H-M   'P 1'
#
loop_
_entity.id
_entity.type
_entity.pdbx_description
1 polymer ?
#
loop_
_entity_poly.entity_id
_entity_poly.type
_entity_poly.pdbx_seq_one_letter_code
_entity_poly.pdbx_strand_id
1 'polypeptide(L)'
;NGLSMEVEEVSLPGFEEGEVVSQVPAAGQKVDKGSRVRVEVHRSSPIGEMSRGDQEYISQMDGMIATLSGLDSRIRDTATEINASIDAAGHRMKKNMRPQCDALMGELRSLRGNAAGLTPPARFSSLHAQFLQLVDYCIARVEAFYAGIAAVESGGDYEAAFKAGVAPKDAYTTLFPSFVREYNALKSQ
;
A
#
# COMPACT_ATOMS: atom_id res chain seq x y z
N ASN A 1 48.72 -18.43 17.27
CA ASN A 1 49.12 -17.06 17.68
C ASN A 1 48.67 -16.65 19.08
N GLY A 2 47.76 -17.36 19.76
CA GLY A 2 47.34 -16.96 21.12
C GLY A 2 46.66 -15.60 21.18
N LEU A 3 46.10 -15.13 20.06
CA LEU A 3 45.33 -13.91 19.95
C LEU A 3 43.84 -14.26 19.99
N SER A 4 43.00 -13.33 20.44
CA SER A 4 41.54 -13.42 20.34
C SER A 4 41.03 -12.50 19.23
N MET A 5 39.89 -12.83 18.63
CA MET A 5 39.31 -12.08 17.51
C MET A 5 37.92 -11.54 17.88
N GLU A 6 37.65 -10.30 17.47
CA GLU A 6 36.36 -9.64 17.53
C GLU A 6 36.00 -9.19 16.11
N VAL A 7 34.85 -9.62 15.61
CA VAL A 7 34.41 -9.31 14.24
C VAL A 7 33.28 -8.29 14.31
N GLU A 8 33.44 -7.21 13.56
CA GLU A 8 32.43 -6.19 13.34
C GLU A 8 32.02 -6.24 11.85
N GLU A 9 30.72 -6.29 11.57
CA GLU A 9 30.23 -6.41 10.20
C GLU A 9 29.87 -5.02 9.67
N VAL A 10 30.38 -4.67 8.48
CA VAL A 10 30.15 -3.36 7.85
C VAL A 10 29.77 -3.51 6.38
N SER A 11 29.02 -2.53 5.85
CA SER A 11 28.62 -2.52 4.44
C SER A 11 29.25 -1.31 3.73
N LEU A 12 30.20 -1.58 2.83
CA LEU A 12 30.97 -0.56 2.11
C LEU A 12 30.95 -0.85 0.59
N PRO A 13 30.77 0.16 -0.27
CA PRO A 13 30.83 -0.04 -1.71
C PRO A 13 32.27 -0.35 -2.17
N GLY A 14 32.42 -1.27 -3.13
CA GLY A 14 33.70 -1.57 -3.76
C GLY A 14 34.55 -2.68 -3.09
N PHE A 15 33.98 -3.39 -2.11
CA PHE A 15 34.59 -4.56 -1.47
C PHE A 15 33.81 -5.85 -1.82
N GLU A 16 34.47 -6.99 -1.83
CA GLU A 16 33.84 -8.30 -2.02
C GLU A 16 33.27 -8.85 -0.70
N GLU A 17 32.21 -9.68 -0.78
CA GLU A 17 31.63 -10.29 0.42
C GLU A 17 32.64 -11.16 1.18
N GLY A 18 32.74 -10.95 2.49
CA GLY A 18 33.72 -11.61 3.34
C GLY A 18 35.10 -10.95 3.33
N GLU A 19 35.30 -9.86 2.58
CA GLU A 19 36.57 -9.13 2.55
C GLU A 19 36.81 -8.37 3.85
N VAL A 20 38.01 -8.44 4.40
CA VAL A 20 38.40 -7.63 5.57
C VAL A 20 38.70 -6.21 5.10
N VAL A 21 37.88 -5.25 5.53
CA VAL A 21 38.03 -3.84 5.14
C VAL A 21 38.93 -3.06 6.08
N SER A 22 39.00 -3.48 7.34
CA SER A 22 39.84 -2.85 8.36
C SER A 22 40.19 -3.85 9.46
N GLN A 23 41.34 -3.66 10.09
CA GLN A 23 41.74 -4.42 11.26
C GLN A 23 42.56 -3.58 12.23
N VAL A 24 42.38 -3.82 13.53
CA VAL A 24 43.12 -3.18 14.61
C VAL A 24 43.53 -4.24 15.63
N PRO A 25 44.82 -4.40 15.95
CA PRO A 25 45.98 -3.69 15.39
C PRO A 25 46.26 -4.01 13.91
N ALA A 26 47.01 -3.13 13.24
CA ALA A 26 47.32 -3.27 11.81
C ALA A 26 48.22 -4.49 11.54
N ALA A 27 48.15 -5.02 10.32
CA ALA A 27 48.94 -6.19 9.93
C ALA A 27 50.45 -5.90 10.08
N GLY A 28 51.19 -6.83 10.67
CA GLY A 28 52.62 -6.68 10.94
C GLY A 28 52.96 -5.87 12.20
N GLN A 29 51.98 -5.30 12.89
CA GLN A 29 52.22 -4.63 14.17
C GLN A 29 52.55 -5.65 15.27
N LYS A 30 53.62 -5.37 16.04
CA LYS A 30 54.00 -6.19 17.19
C LYS A 30 52.95 -6.04 18.28
N VAL A 31 52.44 -7.18 18.77
CA VAL A 31 51.44 -7.26 19.82
C VAL A 31 51.85 -8.32 20.85
N ASP A 32 51.38 -8.15 22.09
CA ASP A 32 51.62 -9.13 23.14
C ASP A 32 50.77 -10.37 22.95
N LYS A 33 51.27 -11.52 23.41
CA LYS A 33 50.52 -12.78 23.41
C LYS A 33 49.27 -12.62 24.27
N GLY A 34 48.10 -12.99 23.75
CA GLY A 34 46.80 -12.81 24.41
C GLY A 34 46.01 -11.59 23.92
N SER A 35 46.61 -10.71 23.12
CA SER A 35 45.94 -9.51 22.61
C SER A 35 44.71 -9.83 21.76
N ARG A 36 43.76 -8.89 21.72
CA ARG A 36 42.55 -8.97 20.89
C ARG A 36 42.76 -8.19 19.60
N VAL A 37 42.31 -8.78 18.49
CA VAL A 37 42.26 -8.14 17.16
C VAL A 37 40.80 -7.89 16.83
N ARG A 38 40.45 -6.63 16.56
CA ARG A 38 39.17 -6.27 15.94
C ARG A 38 39.33 -6.27 14.43
N VAL A 39 38.39 -6.90 13.74
CA VAL A 39 38.36 -6.97 12.28
C VAL A 39 37.00 -6.49 11.81
N GLU A 40 36.99 -5.51 10.91
CA GLU A 40 35.80 -5.12 10.17
C GLU A 40 35.75 -5.95 8.88
N VAL A 41 34.68 -6.73 8.73
CA VAL A 41 34.47 -7.57 7.55
C VAL A 41 33.33 -6.99 6.74
N HIS A 42 33.56 -6.82 5.43
CA HIS A 42 32.51 -6.49 4.50
C HIS A 42 31.52 -7.65 4.44
N ARG A 43 30.32 -7.41 4.93
CA ARG A 43 29.15 -8.17 4.52
C ARG A 43 28.49 -7.37 3.42
N SER A 44 28.23 -8.02 2.30
CA SER A 44 27.14 -7.57 1.45
C SER A 44 25.92 -7.47 2.40
N SER A 45 25.45 -6.24 2.68
CA SER A 45 24.12 -6.09 3.26
C SER A 45 23.24 -6.76 2.25
N PRO A 46 22.49 -7.84 2.57
CA PRO A 46 22.03 -8.78 1.57
C PRO A 46 21.38 -8.00 0.43
N ILE A 47 22.12 -7.85 -0.67
CA ILE A 47 21.73 -7.02 -1.80
C ILE A 47 20.74 -7.92 -2.52
N GLY A 48 19.49 -7.93 -2.03
CA GLY A 48 18.43 -8.82 -2.51
C GLY A 48 17.60 -9.53 -1.44
N GLU A 49 17.94 -9.48 -0.14
CA GLU A 49 17.00 -9.97 0.88
C GLU A 49 16.13 -8.83 1.41
N MET A 50 14.87 -8.89 0.99
CA MET A 50 13.78 -8.07 1.48
C MET A 50 13.78 -8.07 3.02
N SER A 51 13.93 -6.88 3.63
CA SER A 51 13.97 -6.78 5.09
C SER A 51 12.69 -7.34 5.71
N ARG A 52 12.73 -7.77 6.98
CA ARG A 52 11.51 -8.24 7.68
C ARG A 52 10.39 -7.19 7.64
N GLY A 53 10.74 -5.91 7.76
CA GLY A 53 9.78 -4.80 7.67
C GLY A 53 9.20 -4.65 6.26
N ASP A 54 10.01 -4.85 5.22
CA ASP A 54 9.54 -4.82 3.84
C ASP A 54 8.57 -5.98 3.55
N GLN A 55 8.89 -7.19 4.02
CA GLN A 55 8.04 -8.37 3.86
C GLN A 55 6.70 -8.19 4.57
N GLU A 56 6.72 -7.63 5.78
CA GLU A 56 5.53 -7.33 6.55
C GLU A 56 4.67 -6.26 5.86
N TYR A 57 5.29 -5.18 5.35
CA TYR A 57 4.61 -4.16 4.57
C TYR A 57 3.95 -4.75 3.31
N ILE A 58 4.68 -5.56 2.55
CA ILE A 58 4.17 -6.21 1.33
C ILE A 58 2.99 -7.13 1.65
N SER A 59 3.07 -7.94 2.70
CA SER A 59 1.98 -8.82 3.13
C SER A 59 0.71 -8.03 3.47
N GLN A 60 0.86 -6.92 4.21
CA GLN A 60 -0.26 -6.05 4.56
C GLN A 60 -0.84 -5.36 3.32
N MET A 61 0.02 -4.85 2.43
CA MET A 61 -0.40 -4.18 1.21
C MET A 61 -1.10 -5.14 0.24
N ASP A 62 -0.63 -6.39 0.09
CA ASP A 62 -1.31 -7.43 -0.70
C ASP A 62 -2.77 -7.63 -0.25
N GLY A 63 -2.97 -7.75 1.07
CA GLY A 63 -4.31 -7.87 1.64
C GLY A 63 -5.19 -6.65 1.38
N MET A 64 -4.62 -5.44 1.46
CA MET A 64 -5.33 -4.19 1.19
C MET A 64 -5.69 -4.02 -0.30
N ILE A 65 -4.81 -4.43 -1.22
CA ILE A 65 -5.06 -4.41 -2.66
C ILE A 65 -6.21 -5.37 -3.01
N ALA A 66 -6.19 -6.59 -2.48
CA ALA A 66 -7.27 -7.55 -2.66
C ALA A 66 -8.60 -7.00 -2.11
N THR A 67 -8.56 -6.40 -0.91
CA THR A 67 -9.73 -5.76 -0.29
C THR A 67 -10.29 -4.63 -1.18
N LEU A 68 -9.43 -3.74 -1.68
CA LEU A 68 -9.85 -2.61 -2.53
C LEU A 68 -10.50 -3.10 -3.83
N SER A 69 -9.94 -4.13 -4.47
CA SER A 69 -10.51 -4.75 -5.67
C SER A 69 -11.91 -5.33 -5.41
N GLY A 70 -12.07 -6.04 -4.28
CA GLY A 70 -13.37 -6.57 -3.86
C GLY A 70 -14.39 -5.46 -3.56
N LEU A 71 -13.96 -4.37 -2.91
CA LEU A 71 -14.80 -3.21 -2.66
C LEU A 71 -15.20 -2.50 -3.96
N ASP A 72 -14.30 -2.33 -4.93
CA ASP A 72 -14.64 -1.78 -6.24
C ASP A 72 -15.74 -2.60 -6.95
N SER A 73 -15.63 -3.93 -6.94
CA SER A 73 -16.67 -4.79 -7.52
C SER A 73 -18.02 -4.53 -6.87
N ARG A 74 -18.06 -4.52 -5.53
CA ARG A 74 -19.31 -4.25 -4.79
C ARG A 74 -19.86 -2.85 -5.05
N ILE A 75 -18.99 -1.83 -5.21
CA ILE A 75 -19.42 -0.47 -5.58
C ILE A 75 -20.07 -0.48 -6.97
N ARG A 76 -19.54 -1.24 -7.95
CA ARG A 76 -20.14 -1.37 -9.28
C ARG A 76 -21.50 -2.09 -9.23
N ASP A 77 -21.61 -3.12 -8.42
CA ASP A 77 -22.87 -3.86 -8.22
C ASP A 77 -23.92 -2.97 -7.56
N THR A 78 -23.57 -2.29 -6.46
CA THR A 78 -24.45 -1.32 -5.78
C THR A 78 -24.86 -0.17 -6.71
N ALA A 79 -23.95 0.36 -7.54
CA ALA A 79 -24.31 1.37 -8.54
C ALA A 79 -25.38 0.87 -9.51
N THR A 80 -25.27 -0.39 -9.95
CA THR A 80 -26.22 -1.02 -10.85
C THR A 80 -27.57 -1.24 -10.15
N GLU A 81 -27.54 -1.72 -8.91
CA GLU A 81 -28.76 -1.89 -8.09
C GLU A 81 -29.48 -0.57 -7.85
N ILE A 82 -28.77 0.51 -7.50
CA ILE A 82 -29.35 1.84 -7.30
C ILE A 82 -30.05 2.30 -8.59
N ASN A 83 -29.36 2.26 -9.74
CA ASN A 83 -29.93 2.66 -11.02
C ASN A 83 -31.16 1.82 -11.41
N ALA A 84 -31.13 0.51 -11.14
CA ALA A 84 -32.26 -0.38 -11.39
C ALA A 84 -33.42 -0.22 -10.38
N SER A 85 -33.16 0.44 -9.25
CA SER A 85 -34.15 0.62 -8.17
C SER A 85 -34.98 1.90 -8.30
N ILE A 86 -34.55 2.81 -9.17
CA ILE A 86 -35.22 4.09 -9.40
C ILE A 86 -36.35 3.89 -10.40
N ASP A 87 -37.56 4.29 -10.02
CA ASP A 87 -38.71 4.23 -10.94
C ASP A 87 -38.50 5.14 -12.16
N ALA A 88 -39.27 4.89 -13.24
CA ALA A 88 -39.16 5.68 -14.47
C ALA A 88 -39.42 7.19 -14.28
N ALA A 89 -39.97 7.59 -13.13
CA ALA A 89 -40.21 8.97 -12.77
C ALA A 89 -39.11 9.56 -11.88
N GLY A 90 -38.15 8.77 -11.39
CA GLY A 90 -37.06 9.25 -10.52
C GLY A 90 -37.41 9.38 -9.03
N HIS A 91 -38.58 8.92 -8.57
CA HIS A 91 -39.15 9.35 -7.28
C HIS A 91 -39.08 8.32 -6.15
N ARG A 92 -38.74 7.06 -6.42
CA ARG A 92 -38.69 6.01 -5.39
C ARG A 92 -37.51 5.08 -5.60
N MET A 93 -36.76 4.81 -4.53
CA MET A 93 -35.75 3.75 -4.47
C MET A 93 -36.27 2.55 -3.65
N LYS A 94 -35.70 1.37 -3.92
CA LYS A 94 -35.92 0.18 -3.08
C LYS A 94 -35.46 0.44 -1.64
N LYS A 95 -36.20 -0.12 -0.68
CA LYS A 95 -35.74 -0.21 0.72
C LYS A 95 -34.37 -0.91 0.74
N ASN A 96 -33.45 -0.39 1.55
CA ASN A 96 -32.12 -0.94 1.87
C ASN A 96 -30.88 -0.42 1.09
N MET A 97 -31.01 0.57 0.19
CA MET A 97 -29.81 1.14 -0.48
C MET A 97 -28.89 1.91 0.48
N ARG A 98 -29.47 2.66 1.42
CA ARG A 98 -28.70 3.47 2.39
C ARG A 98 -27.84 2.59 3.33
N PRO A 99 -28.36 1.53 3.96
CA PRO A 99 -27.53 0.57 4.71
C PRO A 99 -26.40 -0.07 3.89
N GLN A 100 -26.61 -0.38 2.60
CA GLN A 100 -25.54 -0.90 1.75
C GLN A 100 -24.43 0.13 1.53
N CYS A 101 -24.79 1.39 1.28
CA CYS A 101 -23.84 2.49 1.15
C CYS A 101 -23.07 2.72 2.47
N ASP A 102 -23.76 2.63 3.62
CA ASP A 102 -23.16 2.75 4.95
C ASP A 102 -22.11 1.67 5.20
N ALA A 103 -22.41 0.42 4.83
CA ALA A 103 -21.46 -0.68 4.92
C ALA A 103 -20.22 -0.44 4.04
N LEU A 104 -20.41 -0.09 2.76
CA LEU A 104 -19.31 0.21 1.85
C LEU A 104 -18.44 1.36 2.33
N MET A 105 -19.05 2.46 2.79
CA MET A 105 -18.33 3.62 3.29
C MET A 105 -17.54 3.29 4.55
N GLY A 106 -18.11 2.50 5.47
CA GLY A 106 -17.41 2.03 6.67
C GLY A 106 -16.18 1.19 6.33
N GLU A 107 -16.32 0.25 5.40
CA GLU A 107 -15.22 -0.61 4.95
C GLU A 107 -14.12 0.18 4.23
N LEU A 108 -14.48 1.12 3.35
CA LEU A 108 -13.52 1.99 2.65
C LEU A 108 -12.76 2.91 3.62
N ARG A 109 -13.44 3.52 4.60
CA ARG A 109 -12.78 4.35 5.61
C ARG A 109 -11.84 3.55 6.50
N SER A 110 -12.25 2.33 6.87
CA SER A 110 -11.40 1.39 7.60
C SER A 110 -10.15 1.03 6.78
N LEU A 111 -10.32 0.63 5.52
CA LEU A 111 -9.21 0.35 4.61
C LEU A 111 -8.26 1.55 4.48
N ARG A 112 -8.80 2.74 4.28
CA ARG A 112 -8.02 3.98 4.16
C ARG A 112 -7.22 4.27 5.43
N GLY A 113 -7.84 4.11 6.60
CA GLY A 113 -7.19 4.32 7.90
C GLY A 113 -6.07 3.31 8.15
N ASN A 114 -6.32 2.03 7.86
CA ASN A 114 -5.32 0.98 7.97
C ASN A 114 -4.12 1.23 7.04
N ALA A 115 -4.39 1.61 5.79
CA ALA A 115 -3.34 1.95 4.83
C ALA A 115 -2.53 3.16 5.30
N ALA A 116 -3.18 4.25 5.72
CA ALA A 116 -2.49 5.45 6.18
C ALA A 116 -1.66 5.22 7.46
N GLY A 117 -1.96 4.17 8.24
CA GLY A 117 -1.19 3.75 9.40
C GLY A 117 0.07 2.95 9.07
N LEU A 118 0.27 2.54 7.82
CA LEU A 118 1.48 1.84 7.41
C LEU A 118 2.67 2.80 7.32
N THR A 119 3.86 2.27 7.60
CA THR A 119 5.13 2.96 7.32
C THR A 119 5.75 2.33 6.08
N PRO A 120 5.57 2.92 4.87
CA PRO A 120 6.09 2.32 3.65
C PRO A 120 7.62 2.39 3.61
N PRO A 121 8.29 1.30 3.18
CA PRO A 121 9.70 1.39 2.80
C PRO A 121 9.90 2.45 1.71
N ALA A 122 11.08 3.08 1.66
CA ALA A 122 11.35 4.20 0.76
C ALA A 122 10.98 3.89 -0.71
N ARG A 123 11.28 2.68 -1.19
CA ARG A 123 10.96 2.22 -2.55
C ARG A 123 9.45 2.11 -2.86
N PHE A 124 8.61 1.98 -1.83
CA PHE A 124 7.15 1.88 -1.97
C PHE A 124 6.43 3.20 -1.67
N SER A 125 7.12 4.25 -1.22
CA SER A 125 6.50 5.51 -0.78
C SER A 125 5.54 6.13 -1.81
N SER A 126 5.95 6.22 -3.08
CA SER A 126 5.11 6.73 -4.17
C SER A 126 3.89 5.85 -4.42
N LEU A 127 4.08 4.52 -4.48
CA LEU A 127 2.98 3.57 -4.65
C LEU A 127 2.00 3.61 -3.48
N HIS A 128 2.50 3.78 -2.26
CA HIS A 128 1.67 3.93 -1.07
C HIS A 128 0.71 5.13 -1.20
N ALA A 129 1.23 6.28 -1.64
CA ALA A 129 0.42 7.46 -1.89
C ALA A 129 -0.62 7.22 -3.00
N GLN A 130 -0.24 6.55 -4.09
CA GLN A 130 -1.19 6.16 -5.15
C GLN A 130 -2.28 5.21 -4.64
N PHE A 131 -1.94 4.26 -3.76
CA PHE A 131 -2.92 3.37 -3.15
C PHE A 131 -3.97 4.15 -2.35
N LEU A 132 -3.54 5.10 -1.51
CA LEU A 132 -4.46 5.97 -0.76
C LEU A 132 -5.38 6.75 -1.71
N GLN A 133 -4.84 7.28 -2.81
CA GLN A 133 -5.62 7.97 -3.82
C GLN A 133 -6.67 7.07 -4.49
N LEU A 134 -6.32 5.80 -4.77
CA LEU A 134 -7.26 4.81 -5.31
C LEU A 134 -8.41 4.52 -4.34
N VAL A 135 -8.12 4.45 -3.03
CA VAL A 135 -9.16 4.32 -2.00
C VAL A 135 -10.04 5.57 -1.97
N ASP A 136 -9.46 6.77 -2.07
CA ASP A 136 -10.20 8.03 -2.09
C ASP A 136 -11.14 8.13 -3.31
N TYR A 137 -10.77 7.60 -4.48
CA TYR A 137 -11.69 7.50 -5.62
C TYR A 137 -12.88 6.58 -5.34
N CYS A 138 -12.67 5.46 -4.65
CA CYS A 138 -13.77 4.58 -4.24
C CYS A 138 -14.69 5.27 -3.23
N ILE A 139 -14.15 6.02 -2.27
CA ILE A 139 -14.93 6.82 -1.31
C ILE A 139 -15.81 7.83 -2.05
N ALA A 140 -15.23 8.61 -2.97
CA ALA A 140 -15.96 9.63 -3.73
C ALA A 140 -17.13 9.03 -4.56
N ARG A 141 -16.98 7.79 -5.05
CA ARG A 141 -18.07 7.08 -5.74
C ARG A 141 -19.23 6.76 -4.80
N VAL A 142 -18.94 6.29 -3.59
CA VAL A 142 -19.99 5.99 -2.60
C VAL A 142 -20.63 7.30 -2.08
N GLU A 143 -19.88 8.39 -1.97
CA GLU A 143 -20.43 9.72 -1.68
C GLU A 143 -21.43 10.18 -2.76
N ALA A 144 -21.13 9.94 -4.04
CA ALA A 144 -22.08 10.19 -5.12
C ALA A 144 -23.36 9.33 -5.01
N PHE A 145 -23.27 8.11 -4.46
CA PHE A 145 -24.47 7.31 -4.18
C PHE A 145 -25.33 7.96 -3.10
N TYR A 146 -24.75 8.44 -2.01
CA TYR A 146 -25.49 9.19 -0.99
C TYR A 146 -26.13 10.45 -1.53
N ALA A 147 -25.40 11.21 -2.36
CA ALA A 147 -25.91 12.41 -2.99
C ALA A 147 -27.10 12.09 -3.91
N GLY A 148 -27.00 11.04 -4.73
CA GLY A 148 -28.10 10.54 -5.56
C GLY A 148 -29.30 10.12 -4.71
N ILE A 149 -29.08 9.35 -3.64
CA ILE A 149 -30.15 8.91 -2.74
C ILE A 149 -30.87 10.12 -2.14
N ALA A 150 -30.13 11.10 -1.62
CA ALA A 150 -30.69 12.30 -1.02
C ALA A 150 -31.44 13.19 -2.04
N ALA A 151 -30.95 13.24 -3.29
CA ALA A 151 -31.63 13.94 -4.37
C ALA A 151 -33.01 13.32 -4.66
N VAL A 152 -33.11 11.99 -4.75
CA VAL A 152 -34.41 11.31 -4.92
C VAL A 152 -35.36 11.61 -3.75
N GLU A 153 -34.87 11.56 -2.51
CA GLU A 153 -35.70 11.81 -1.31
C GLU A 153 -36.21 13.25 -1.21
N SER A 154 -35.46 14.21 -1.76
CA SER A 154 -35.79 15.64 -1.72
C SER A 154 -36.45 16.16 -3.00
N GLY A 155 -36.60 15.34 -4.04
CA GLY A 155 -37.07 15.77 -5.36
C GLY A 155 -36.05 16.58 -6.16
N GLY A 156 -34.77 16.46 -5.83
CA GLY A 156 -33.64 17.06 -6.55
C GLY A 156 -33.18 16.27 -7.77
N ASP A 157 -32.10 16.73 -8.40
CA ASP A 157 -31.52 16.10 -9.60
C ASP A 157 -30.65 14.88 -9.24
N TYR A 158 -31.28 13.71 -9.25
CA TYR A 158 -30.60 12.41 -9.05
C TYR A 158 -29.47 12.20 -10.06
N GLU A 159 -29.70 12.49 -11.33
CA GLU A 159 -28.78 12.15 -12.40
C GLU A 159 -27.48 12.94 -12.26
N ALA A 160 -27.57 14.24 -11.99
CA ALA A 160 -26.40 15.08 -11.73
C ALA A 160 -25.64 14.60 -10.48
N ALA A 161 -26.34 14.33 -9.38
CA ALA A 161 -25.73 13.90 -8.12
C ALA A 161 -25.02 12.54 -8.25
N PHE A 162 -25.65 11.58 -8.93
CA PHE A 162 -25.06 10.24 -9.14
C PHE A 162 -23.90 10.28 -10.15
N LYS A 163 -24.00 11.10 -11.21
CA LYS A 163 -22.93 11.26 -12.21
C LYS A 163 -21.66 11.89 -11.66
N ALA A 164 -21.71 12.57 -10.51
CA ALA A 164 -20.51 13.05 -9.84
C ALA A 164 -19.50 11.91 -9.55
N GLY A 165 -19.96 10.67 -9.42
CA GLY A 165 -19.12 9.48 -9.23
C GLY A 165 -18.43 8.97 -10.51
N VAL A 166 -18.74 9.50 -11.70
CA VAL A 166 -18.17 9.03 -12.97
C VAL A 166 -16.68 9.36 -13.07
N ALA A 167 -16.29 10.60 -12.80
CA ALA A 167 -14.89 11.00 -12.91
C ALA A 167 -13.96 10.20 -11.95
N PRO A 168 -14.31 10.00 -10.66
CA PRO A 168 -13.55 9.11 -9.78
C PRO A 168 -13.50 7.65 -10.25
N LYS A 169 -14.60 7.12 -10.83
CA LYS A 169 -14.62 5.77 -11.40
C LYS A 169 -13.64 5.64 -12.57
N ASP A 170 -13.63 6.61 -13.48
CA ASP A 170 -12.75 6.58 -14.65
C ASP A 170 -11.28 6.73 -14.24
N ALA A 171 -11.00 7.59 -13.27
CA ALA A 171 -9.67 7.74 -12.68
C ALA A 171 -9.18 6.42 -12.03
N TYR A 172 -10.02 5.77 -11.22
CA TYR A 172 -9.71 4.47 -10.62
C TYR A 172 -9.45 3.40 -11.68
N THR A 173 -10.34 3.30 -12.67
CA THR A 173 -10.26 2.29 -13.75
C THR A 173 -8.97 2.45 -14.56
N THR A 174 -8.52 3.68 -14.75
CA THR A 174 -7.29 4.00 -15.47
C THR A 174 -6.05 3.67 -14.64
N LEU A 175 -6.04 4.06 -13.35
CA LEU A 175 -4.84 4.00 -12.51
C LEU A 175 -4.63 2.64 -11.82
N PHE A 176 -5.69 1.93 -11.46
CA PHE A 176 -5.57 0.68 -10.69
C PHE A 176 -4.73 -0.40 -11.40
N PRO A 177 -4.89 -0.65 -12.73
CA PRO A 177 -4.10 -1.67 -13.41
C PRO A 177 -2.60 -1.34 -13.51
N SER A 178 -2.23 -0.06 -13.67
CA SER A 178 -0.82 0.35 -13.68
C SER A 178 -0.22 0.26 -12.29
N PHE A 179 -0.95 0.71 -11.26
CA PHE A 179 -0.55 0.58 -9.87
C PHE A 179 -0.23 -0.88 -9.49
N VAL A 180 -1.13 -1.83 -9.80
CA VAL A 180 -0.91 -3.26 -9.50
C VAL A 180 0.33 -3.80 -10.21
N ARG A 181 0.57 -3.40 -11.45
CA ARG A 181 1.74 -3.82 -12.23
C ARG A 181 3.04 -3.31 -11.63
N GLU A 182 3.09 -2.02 -11.31
CA GLU A 182 4.27 -1.39 -10.70
C GLU A 182 4.55 -1.96 -9.31
N TYR A 183 3.51 -2.17 -8.50
CA TYR A 183 3.63 -2.80 -7.20
C TYR A 183 4.21 -4.22 -7.29
N ASN A 184 3.70 -5.05 -8.20
CA ASN A 184 4.21 -6.40 -8.39
C ASN A 184 5.67 -6.41 -8.89
N ALA A 185 6.04 -5.46 -9.75
CA ALA A 185 7.42 -5.33 -10.22
C ALA A 185 8.38 -4.98 -9.07
N LEU A 186 8.00 -4.04 -8.20
CA LEU A 186 8.82 -3.65 -7.04
C LEU A 186 8.88 -4.73 -5.96
N LYS A 187 7.80 -5.50 -5.78
CA LYS A 187 7.76 -6.65 -4.85
C LYS A 187 8.73 -7.77 -5.24
N SER A 188 9.03 -7.91 -6.54
CA SER A 188 9.92 -8.95 -7.07
C SER A 188 11.42 -8.60 -7.06
N GLN A 189 11.78 -7.40 -6.58
CA GLN A 189 13.15 -6.91 -6.45
C GLN A 189 13.66 -7.07 -5.01
#